data_AF-A0A534ZBP3-F1
#
_entry.id   AF-A0A534ZBP3-F1
#
_cell.length_a   1.000
_cell.length_b   1.000
_cell.length_c   1.000
_cell.angle_alpha   90.00
_cell.angle_beta   90.00
_cell.angle_gamma   90.00
#
_symmetry.space_group_name_H-M   'P 1'
#
loop_
_entity.id
_entity.type
_entity.pdbx_description
1 polymer ?
#
loop_
_entity_poly.entity_id
_entity_poly.type
_entity_poly.pdbx_seq_one_letter_code
_entity_poly.pdbx_strand_id
1 'polypeptide(L)'
;MTRFRSLSAWCLVIVGALTLAAAAPAFGGCSGDADCDGVLDAFDLCPTTPALELVSTSGCSLCPCEGPASGGAWANHTAYVNCVTAVANQLYLAHTLTKTQKTNVLSHAQKSTCGTTNILCCTWSKLVYGSMGSCAVMAPTNCNFTVLRKWAENRGTGSCYYNPCTW
;
A
#
# COMPACT_ATOMS: atom_id res chain seq x y z
N MET A 1 -11.88 9.47 -57.67
CA MET A 1 -11.92 10.89 -57.26
C MET A 1 -12.05 10.96 -55.75
N THR A 2 -10.94 11.17 -55.08
CA THR A 2 -10.82 11.36 -53.63
C THR A 2 -11.39 12.72 -53.22
N ARG A 3 -12.37 12.75 -52.32
CA ARG A 3 -12.87 13.99 -51.71
C ARG A 3 -12.45 14.04 -50.24
N PHE A 4 -11.41 14.83 -49.97
CA PHE A 4 -11.12 15.38 -48.66
C PHE A 4 -12.27 16.31 -48.25
N ARG A 5 -12.84 16.12 -47.06
CA ARG A 5 -13.67 17.14 -46.40
C ARG A 5 -13.43 17.15 -44.89
N SER A 6 -12.74 18.22 -44.47
CA SER A 6 -13.01 19.05 -43.28
C SER A 6 -12.90 18.41 -41.90
N LEU A 7 -11.78 18.67 -41.22
CA LEU A 7 -11.66 18.61 -39.76
C LEU A 7 -12.58 19.66 -39.12
N SER A 8 -13.57 19.24 -38.33
CA SER A 8 -14.39 20.17 -37.52
C SER A 8 -13.90 20.17 -36.08
N ALA A 9 -13.31 21.30 -35.68
CA ALA A 9 -12.95 21.64 -34.32
C ALA A 9 -14.20 22.02 -33.51
N TRP A 10 -14.75 21.05 -32.78
CA TRP A 10 -15.60 21.23 -31.60
C TRP A 10 -15.13 20.15 -30.60
N CYS A 11 -14.17 20.44 -29.73
CA CYS A 11 -14.38 21.20 -28.49
C CYS A 11 -15.48 20.54 -27.66
N LEU A 12 -15.09 19.71 -26.69
CA LEU A 12 -15.44 19.88 -25.28
C LEU A 12 -14.75 18.78 -24.46
N VAL A 13 -13.87 19.26 -23.61
CA VAL A 13 -13.11 18.59 -22.57
C VAL A 13 -13.98 17.67 -21.73
N ILE A 14 -13.82 16.35 -21.87
CA ILE A 14 -13.91 15.41 -20.73
C ILE A 14 -12.80 14.36 -20.92
N VAL A 15 -11.55 14.82 -20.99
CA VAL A 15 -10.52 14.04 -20.30
C VAL A 15 -10.81 14.33 -18.85
N GLY A 16 -11.61 13.48 -18.23
CA GLY A 16 -11.73 13.42 -16.78
C GLY A 16 -10.36 13.03 -16.23
N ALA A 17 -9.43 13.99 -16.24
CA ALA A 17 -8.32 14.01 -15.34
C ALA A 17 -8.95 14.26 -13.97
N LEU A 18 -9.50 13.20 -13.38
CA LEU A 18 -9.42 13.03 -11.94
C LEU A 18 -7.91 13.03 -11.69
N THR A 19 -7.36 14.22 -11.48
CA THR A 19 -5.99 14.37 -11.03
C THR A 19 -5.98 13.70 -9.67
N LEU A 20 -5.64 12.42 -9.63
CA LEU A 20 -5.31 11.73 -8.40
C LEU A 20 -4.08 12.46 -7.89
N ALA A 21 -4.31 13.47 -7.07
CA ALA A 21 -3.25 14.14 -6.33
C ALA A 21 -2.84 13.12 -5.26
N ALA A 22 -1.76 12.42 -5.54
CA ALA A 22 -1.23 11.38 -4.68
C ALA A 22 0.25 11.65 -4.45
N ALA A 23 0.68 11.45 -3.21
CA ALA A 23 2.08 11.50 -2.86
C ALA A 23 2.68 10.09 -2.99
N ALA A 24 3.95 10.03 -3.39
CA ALA A 24 4.72 8.80 -3.36
C ALA A 24 5.50 8.73 -2.04
N PRO A 25 5.72 7.52 -1.48
CA PRO A 25 6.54 7.36 -0.28
C PRO A 25 7.94 7.96 -0.50
N ALA A 26 8.30 8.91 0.36
CA ALA A 26 9.53 9.69 0.25
C ALA A 26 10.67 9.00 1.02
N PHE A 27 11.70 8.54 0.30
CA PHE A 27 12.87 7.86 0.89
C PHE A 27 14.01 8.82 1.27
N GLY A 28 13.70 10.09 1.53
CA GLY A 28 14.69 11.13 1.83
C GLY A 28 14.27 12.03 2.99
N GLY A 29 14.71 11.70 4.20
CA GLY A 29 14.60 12.53 5.41
C GLY A 29 13.18 12.94 5.80
N CYS A 30 12.51 12.15 6.63
CA CYS A 30 11.17 12.43 7.15
C CYS A 30 11.24 13.44 8.31
N SER A 31 11.60 14.68 8.00
CA SER A 31 11.57 15.77 8.97
C SER A 31 10.21 16.45 8.91
N GLY A 32 9.42 16.33 9.97
CA GLY A 32 8.05 16.85 10.02
C GLY A 32 7.01 16.00 9.26
N ASP A 33 7.38 14.76 8.95
CA ASP A 33 6.54 13.70 8.39
C ASP A 33 6.89 12.45 9.22
N ALA A 34 6.00 12.05 10.12
CA ALA A 34 6.27 11.05 11.14
C ALA A 34 6.28 9.61 10.60
N ASP A 35 5.50 9.32 9.55
CA ASP A 35 5.38 7.98 8.96
C ASP A 35 6.06 7.84 7.59
N CYS A 36 6.64 8.93 7.08
CA CYS A 36 7.42 9.01 5.84
C CYS A 36 6.61 8.75 4.56
N ASP A 37 5.31 8.98 4.59
CA ASP A 37 4.44 8.70 3.45
C ASP A 37 4.51 9.79 2.34
N GLY A 38 5.17 10.91 2.62
CA GLY A 38 5.33 12.05 1.72
C GLY A 38 4.36 13.21 2.00
N VAL A 39 3.56 13.15 3.06
CA VAL A 39 2.66 14.20 3.54
C VAL A 39 3.13 14.66 4.91
N LEU A 40 3.35 15.97 5.08
CA LEU A 40 3.79 16.51 6.38
C LEU A 40 2.69 16.34 7.43
N ASP A 41 3.09 16.12 8.69
CA ASP A 41 2.19 15.90 9.84
C ASP A 41 1.10 16.98 9.97
N ALA A 42 1.39 18.21 9.55
CA ALA A 42 0.45 19.33 9.60
C ALA A 42 -0.74 19.19 8.61
N PHE A 43 -0.61 18.34 7.59
CA PHE A 43 -1.60 18.11 6.53
C PHE A 43 -2.03 16.65 6.43
N ASP A 44 -1.41 15.76 7.21
CA ASP A 44 -1.71 14.35 7.22
C ASP A 44 -2.90 14.02 8.12
N LEU A 45 -3.92 13.38 7.54
CA LEU A 45 -5.10 12.90 8.25
C LEU A 45 -4.98 11.44 8.70
N CYS A 46 -3.95 10.74 8.23
CA CYS A 46 -3.65 9.34 8.47
C CYS A 46 -2.21 9.18 8.98
N PRO A 47 -1.92 9.59 10.24
CA PRO A 47 -0.57 9.75 10.80
C PRO A 47 0.24 8.45 11.01
N THR A 48 -0.29 7.33 10.53
CA THR A 48 0.30 6.00 10.70
C THR A 48 0.08 5.15 9.44
N THR A 49 0.25 5.75 8.27
CA THR A 49 0.11 5.04 7.00
C THR A 49 1.21 3.99 6.86
N PRO A 50 0.88 2.72 6.54
CA PRO A 50 1.88 1.68 6.38
C PRO A 50 2.89 2.03 5.28
N ALA A 51 4.16 1.71 5.54
CA ALA A 51 5.23 1.93 4.58
C ALA A 51 4.95 1.29 3.22
N LEU A 52 5.32 1.99 2.14
CA LEU A 52 5.06 1.64 0.73
C LEU A 52 3.60 1.67 0.28
N GLU A 53 2.67 2.16 1.09
CA GLU A 53 1.36 2.52 0.58
C GLU A 53 1.44 3.79 -0.28
N LEU A 54 0.53 3.87 -1.25
CA LEU A 54 0.38 5.04 -2.10
C LEU A 54 -0.72 5.90 -1.50
N VAL A 55 -0.39 7.14 -1.17
CA VAL A 55 -1.27 8.01 -0.37
C VAL A 55 -1.83 9.14 -1.20
N SER A 56 -3.02 9.59 -0.83
CA SER A 56 -3.60 10.83 -1.36
C SER A 56 -2.91 12.06 -0.76
N THR A 57 -3.30 13.26 -1.18
CA THR A 57 -2.82 14.51 -0.55
C THR A 57 -3.17 14.66 0.93
N SER A 58 -4.07 13.83 1.46
CA SER A 58 -4.40 13.82 2.88
C SER A 58 -3.60 12.80 3.69
N GLY A 59 -2.57 12.18 3.10
CA GLY A 59 -1.76 11.10 3.70
C GLY A 59 -2.47 9.75 3.79
N CYS A 60 -3.78 9.70 3.52
CA CYS A 60 -4.50 8.44 3.57
C CYS A 60 -4.26 7.57 2.34
N SER A 61 -4.09 6.27 2.59
CA SER A 61 -3.92 5.22 1.57
C SER A 61 -5.02 5.22 0.53
N LEU A 62 -4.62 5.11 -0.74
CA LEU A 62 -5.52 4.97 -1.88
C LEU A 62 -6.03 3.53 -2.06
N CYS A 63 -5.37 2.56 -1.42
CA CYS A 63 -5.76 1.15 -1.41
C CYS A 63 -5.57 0.55 0.00
N PRO A 64 -6.35 0.96 1.01
CA PRO A 64 -6.19 0.46 2.38
C PRO A 64 -6.35 -1.05 2.47
N CYS A 65 -5.63 -1.67 3.39
CA CYS A 65 -5.66 -3.13 3.55
C CYS A 65 -6.98 -3.65 4.15
N GLU A 66 -7.64 -2.82 4.95
CA GLU A 66 -8.92 -3.08 5.60
C GLU A 66 -10.06 -3.14 4.58
N GLY A 67 -9.92 -2.43 3.46
CA GLY A 67 -10.93 -2.38 2.40
C GLY A 67 -10.71 -1.27 1.38
N PRO A 68 -11.45 -1.28 0.26
CA PRO A 68 -11.40 -0.21 -0.72
C PRO A 68 -11.79 1.14 -0.11
N ALA A 69 -11.23 2.24 -0.61
CA ALA A 69 -11.60 3.60 -0.18
C ALA A 69 -13.10 3.93 -0.39
N SER A 70 -13.79 3.19 -1.26
CA SER A 70 -15.26 3.26 -1.43
C SER A 70 -16.05 2.62 -0.30
N GLY A 71 -15.39 1.99 0.68
CA GLY A 71 -15.99 1.20 1.75
C GLY A 71 -16.16 -0.28 1.40
N GLY A 72 -16.43 -1.08 2.43
CA GLY A 72 -16.58 -2.54 2.34
C GLY A 72 -15.25 -3.29 2.42
N ALA A 73 -15.27 -4.59 2.12
CA ALA A 73 -14.10 -5.44 2.09
C ALA A 73 -13.64 -5.70 0.65
N TRP A 74 -12.35 -5.96 0.46
CA TRP A 74 -11.83 -6.44 -0.81
C TRP A 74 -12.47 -7.79 -1.18
N ALA A 75 -12.89 -7.93 -2.44
CA ALA A 75 -13.49 -9.19 -2.91
C ALA A 75 -12.51 -10.38 -2.83
N ASN A 76 -11.21 -10.12 -3.01
CA ASN A 76 -10.11 -11.05 -2.87
C ASN A 76 -8.78 -10.29 -2.99
N HIS A 77 -7.67 -11.00 -2.81
CA HIS A 77 -6.33 -10.43 -2.89
C HIS A 77 -6.01 -9.82 -4.25
N THR A 78 -6.50 -10.44 -5.34
CA THR A 78 -6.34 -9.89 -6.68
C THR A 78 -7.01 -8.53 -6.82
N ALA A 79 -8.19 -8.32 -6.22
CA ALA A 79 -8.86 -7.02 -6.23
C ALA A 79 -8.01 -5.94 -5.54
N TYR A 80 -7.43 -6.26 -4.39
CA TYR A 80 -6.49 -5.36 -3.69
C TYR A 80 -5.25 -5.06 -4.55
N VAL A 81 -4.56 -6.09 -5.07
CA VAL A 81 -3.36 -5.92 -5.89
C VAL A 81 -3.66 -5.13 -7.17
N ASN A 82 -4.86 -5.30 -7.75
CA ASN A 82 -5.29 -4.52 -8.91
C ASN A 82 -5.47 -3.04 -8.59
N CYS A 83 -6.00 -2.69 -7.41
CA CYS A 83 -6.05 -1.30 -6.95
C CYS A 83 -4.64 -0.70 -6.89
N VAL A 84 -3.73 -1.35 -6.15
CA VAL A 84 -2.36 -0.86 -6.00
C VAL A 84 -1.66 -0.74 -7.35
N THR A 85 -1.87 -1.72 -8.24
CA THR A 85 -1.30 -1.71 -9.58
C THR A 85 -1.80 -0.54 -10.43
N ALA A 86 -3.11 -0.26 -10.38
CA ALA A 86 -3.70 0.86 -11.12
C ALA A 86 -3.11 2.20 -10.67
N VAL A 87 -3.07 2.45 -9.35
CA VAL A 87 -2.52 3.68 -8.78
C VAL A 87 -1.01 3.78 -9.08
N ALA A 88 -0.24 2.72 -8.84
CA ALA A 88 1.20 2.72 -9.11
C ALA A 88 1.53 2.98 -10.59
N ASN A 89 0.70 2.48 -11.52
CA ASN A 89 0.83 2.77 -12.94
C ASN A 89 0.59 4.25 -13.25
N GLN A 90 -0.46 4.84 -12.69
CA GLN A 90 -0.76 6.26 -12.87
C GLN A 90 0.37 7.16 -12.35
N LEU A 91 0.87 6.88 -11.15
CA LEU A 91 1.95 7.67 -10.55
C LEU A 91 3.30 7.50 -11.25
N TYR A 92 3.57 6.32 -11.81
CA TYR A 92 4.73 6.11 -12.66
C TYR A 92 4.64 6.90 -13.97
N LEU A 93 3.46 6.93 -14.61
CA LEU A 93 3.23 7.71 -15.83
C LEU A 93 3.25 9.23 -15.56
N ALA A 94 2.86 9.65 -14.36
CA ALA A 94 2.95 11.03 -13.90
C ALA A 94 4.37 11.44 -13.47
N HIS A 95 5.35 10.53 -13.54
CA HIS A 95 6.73 10.73 -13.07
C HIS A 95 6.86 11.02 -11.56
N THR A 96 5.82 10.73 -10.78
CA THR A 96 5.84 10.81 -9.31
C THR A 96 6.57 9.60 -8.72
N LEU A 97 6.41 8.41 -9.31
CA LEU A 97 7.15 7.20 -8.94
C LEU A 97 8.27 6.91 -9.93
N THR A 98 9.45 6.60 -9.39
CA THR A 98 10.52 5.93 -10.13
C THR A 98 10.15 4.47 -10.43
N LYS A 99 10.81 3.87 -11.42
CA LYS A 99 10.65 2.43 -11.73
C LYS A 99 10.94 1.53 -10.53
N THR A 100 11.95 1.89 -9.73
CA THR A 100 12.33 1.15 -8.52
C THR A 100 11.24 1.25 -7.45
N GLN A 101 10.74 2.45 -7.15
CA GLN A 101 9.65 2.62 -6.17
C GLN A 101 8.40 1.86 -6.60
N LYS A 102 8.01 1.96 -7.88
CA LYS A 102 6.90 1.18 -8.44
C LYS A 102 7.09 -0.32 -8.18
N THR A 103 8.28 -0.85 -8.42
CA THR A 103 8.55 -2.28 -8.21
C THR A 103 8.44 -2.67 -6.72
N ASN A 104 8.92 -1.82 -5.82
CA ASN A 104 8.82 -2.05 -4.38
C ASN A 104 7.37 -2.04 -3.90
N VAL A 105 6.57 -1.05 -4.33
CA VAL A 105 5.14 -0.97 -4.02
C VAL A 105 4.38 -2.20 -4.51
N LEU A 106 4.62 -2.62 -5.77
CA LEU A 106 3.97 -3.82 -6.31
C LEU A 106 4.40 -5.10 -5.58
N SER A 107 5.69 -5.22 -5.23
CA SER A 107 6.19 -6.37 -4.49
C SER A 107 5.65 -6.42 -3.06
N HIS A 108 5.51 -5.26 -2.42
CA HIS A 108 4.88 -5.13 -1.10
C HIS A 108 3.43 -5.61 -1.14
N ALA A 109 2.64 -5.11 -2.10
CA ALA A 109 1.24 -5.47 -2.26
C ALA A 109 1.06 -6.98 -2.52
N GLN A 110 1.87 -7.56 -3.41
CA GLN A 110 1.83 -9.00 -3.72
C GLN A 110 2.17 -9.91 -2.54
N LYS A 111 2.98 -9.44 -1.59
CA LYS A 111 3.37 -10.21 -0.39
C LYS A 111 2.53 -9.88 0.83
N SER A 112 1.56 -8.97 0.69
CA SER A 112 0.65 -8.60 1.76
C SER A 112 -0.45 -9.65 1.96
N THR A 113 -1.11 -9.57 3.11
CA THR A 113 -2.31 -10.33 3.43
C THR A 113 -3.59 -9.59 3.05
N CYS A 114 -3.47 -8.40 2.46
CA CYS A 114 -4.59 -7.52 2.18
C CYS A 114 -5.50 -8.14 1.11
N GLY A 115 -6.81 -8.17 1.39
CA GLY A 115 -7.80 -8.91 0.61
C GLY A 115 -7.70 -10.45 0.69
N THR A 116 -6.94 -11.00 1.64
CA THR A 116 -6.88 -12.44 1.92
C THR A 116 -7.55 -12.76 3.26
N THR A 117 -7.72 -14.05 3.56
CA THR A 117 -8.09 -14.54 4.91
C THR A 117 -6.86 -14.83 5.78
N ASN A 118 -5.65 -14.71 5.23
CA ASN A 118 -4.42 -14.91 5.98
C ASN A 118 -4.10 -13.66 6.80
N ILE A 119 -3.21 -13.83 7.78
CA ILE A 119 -2.73 -12.76 8.66
C ILE A 119 -1.22 -12.67 8.62
N LEU A 120 -0.72 -11.52 9.03
CA LEU A 120 0.66 -11.30 9.42
C LEU A 120 0.87 -11.88 10.81
N CYS A 121 1.78 -12.83 10.94
CA CYS A 121 2.18 -13.42 12.20
C CYS A 121 3.61 -13.04 12.53
N CYS A 122 3.80 -12.40 13.68
CA CYS A 122 5.12 -12.15 14.23
C CYS A 122 5.51 -13.25 15.20
N THR A 123 6.76 -13.71 15.14
CA THR A 123 7.27 -14.75 16.04
C THR A 123 8.61 -14.39 16.67
N TRP A 124 8.79 -14.80 17.93
CA TRP A 124 10.04 -14.59 18.67
C TRP A 124 10.51 -15.88 19.33
N SER A 125 11.81 -16.16 19.19
CA SER A 125 12.46 -17.29 19.85
C SER A 125 12.64 -17.04 21.35
N LYS A 126 12.72 -15.77 21.78
CA LYS A 126 12.80 -15.33 23.17
C LYS A 126 12.04 -14.01 23.32
N LEU A 127 11.34 -13.85 24.44
CA LEU A 127 10.73 -12.58 24.82
C LEU A 127 11.74 -11.73 25.59
N VAL A 128 12.60 -11.02 24.86
CA VAL A 128 13.46 -9.98 25.44
C VAL A 128 13.17 -8.66 24.73
N TYR A 129 12.90 -7.59 25.49
CA TYR A 129 12.69 -6.25 24.95
C TYR A 129 13.84 -5.85 24.01
N GLY A 130 13.53 -5.30 22.83
CA GLY A 130 14.48 -5.03 21.76
C GLY A 130 14.77 -6.20 20.82
N SER A 131 14.11 -7.35 20.98
CA SER A 131 14.34 -8.52 20.11
C SER A 131 13.65 -8.36 18.76
N MET A 132 14.41 -8.56 17.69
CA MET A 132 13.87 -8.61 16.33
C MET A 132 13.24 -9.98 16.06
N GLY A 133 11.92 -9.99 15.85
CA GLY A 133 11.12 -11.16 15.53
C GLY A 133 11.18 -11.53 14.05
N SER A 134 10.53 -12.64 13.70
CA SER A 134 10.33 -13.06 12.31
C SER A 134 8.88 -12.87 11.89
N CYS A 135 8.67 -12.35 10.69
CA CYS A 135 7.36 -12.18 10.09
C CYS A 135 7.02 -13.33 9.13
N ALA A 136 5.80 -13.85 9.19
CA ALA A 136 5.28 -14.78 8.21
C ALA A 136 3.79 -14.56 7.94
N VAL A 137 3.39 -14.78 6.69
CA VAL A 137 1.97 -14.81 6.29
C VAL A 137 1.43 -16.22 6.47
N MET A 138 0.33 -16.37 7.22
CA MET A 138 -0.26 -17.68 7.48
C MET A 138 -1.76 -17.59 7.82
N ALA A 139 -2.42 -18.74 7.87
CA ALA A 139 -3.79 -18.82 8.38
C ALA A 139 -3.86 -18.36 9.85
N PRO A 140 -4.94 -17.69 10.29
CA PRO A 140 -5.08 -17.18 11.66
C PRO A 140 -4.84 -18.21 12.76
N THR A 141 -5.34 -19.43 12.55
CA THR A 141 -5.19 -20.55 13.50
C THR A 141 -3.76 -21.02 13.66
N ASN A 142 -2.89 -20.75 12.69
CA ASN A 142 -1.50 -21.18 12.70
C ASN A 142 -0.61 -20.19 13.44
N CYS A 143 -1.03 -18.94 13.63
CA CYS A 143 -0.28 -17.96 14.42
C CYS A 143 -0.54 -18.16 15.91
N ASN A 144 0.01 -19.26 16.43
CA ASN A 144 -0.25 -19.71 17.79
C ASN A 144 0.99 -20.36 18.40
N PHE A 145 1.25 -20.09 19.68
CA PHE A 145 2.39 -20.64 20.41
C PHE A 145 2.44 -22.17 20.36
N THR A 146 1.31 -22.84 20.53
CA THR A 146 1.21 -24.31 20.55
C THR A 146 1.56 -24.92 19.21
N VAL A 147 1.19 -24.25 18.11
CA VAL A 147 1.46 -24.70 16.73
C VAL A 147 2.91 -24.42 16.35
N LEU A 148 3.39 -23.20 16.61
CA LEU A 148 4.70 -22.74 16.14
C LEU A 148 5.85 -23.03 17.10
N ARG A 149 5.55 -23.43 18.35
CA ARG A 149 6.52 -23.62 19.44
C ARG A 149 7.40 -22.38 19.68
N LYS A 150 6.84 -21.20 19.40
CA LYS A 150 7.46 -19.87 19.54
C LYS A 150 6.41 -18.89 20.02
N TRP A 151 6.84 -17.83 20.70
CA TRP A 151 5.94 -16.70 20.94
C TRP A 151 5.44 -16.19 19.61
N ALA A 152 4.13 -16.09 19.46
CA ALA A 152 3.46 -15.79 18.21
C ALA A 152 2.41 -14.73 18.47
N GLU A 153 2.39 -13.70 17.64
CA GLU A 153 1.47 -12.58 17.73
C GLU A 153 0.78 -12.37 16.38
N ASN A 154 -0.54 -12.42 16.41
CA ASN A 154 -1.37 -12.06 15.26
C ASN A 154 -1.38 -10.54 15.11
N ARG A 155 -0.88 -10.04 13.99
CA ARG A 155 -0.85 -8.61 13.63
C ARG A 155 -1.92 -8.24 12.60
N GLY A 156 -2.81 -9.16 12.24
CA GLY A 156 -3.93 -8.90 11.34
C GLY A 156 -3.50 -8.76 9.87
N THR A 157 -4.11 -7.81 9.17
CA THR A 157 -3.79 -7.49 7.77
C THR A 157 -2.51 -6.67 7.65
N GLY A 158 -1.70 -6.90 6.62
CA GLY A 158 -0.44 -6.18 6.41
C GLY A 158 0.55 -6.96 5.54
N SER A 159 1.82 -6.57 5.54
CA SER A 159 2.85 -7.20 4.72
C SER A 159 4.11 -7.53 5.52
N CYS A 160 4.75 -8.65 5.21
CA CYS A 160 6.08 -9.00 5.70
C CYS A 160 7.22 -8.44 4.83
N TYR A 161 6.93 -7.67 3.78
CA TYR A 161 7.94 -7.14 2.86
C TYR A 161 9.01 -6.31 3.59
N TYR A 162 8.59 -5.46 4.51
CA TYR A 162 9.42 -4.98 5.61
C TYR A 162 8.99 -5.72 6.86
N ASN A 163 9.93 -6.35 7.55
CA ASN A 163 9.63 -7.12 8.75
C ASN A 163 9.15 -6.15 9.86
N PRO A 164 7.85 -6.15 10.22
CA PRO A 164 7.32 -5.23 11.22
C PRO A 164 7.47 -5.80 12.64
N CYS A 165 8.07 -6.99 12.78
CA CYS A 165 8.16 -7.71 14.04
C CYS A 165 9.35 -7.23 14.85
N THR A 166 9.24 -6.04 15.43
CA THR A 166 10.12 -5.54 16.47
C THR A 166 9.37 -5.58 17.80
N TRP A 167 10.08 -5.85 18.90
CA TRP A 167 9.51 -5.96 20.25
C TRP A 167 10.27 -5.08 21.23
#